data_AF-A0A0J9S4E7-F1
#
_entry.id   AF-A0A0J9S4E7-F1
#
_cell.length_a   1.000
_cell.length_b   1.000
_cell.length_c   1.000
_cell.angle_alpha   90.00
_cell.angle_beta   90.00
_cell.angle_gamma   90.00
#
_symmetry.space_group_name_H-M   'P 1'
#
loop_
_entity.id
_entity.type
_entity.pdbx_description
1 polymer ?
#
loop_
_entity_poly.entity_id
_entity_poly.type
_entity_poly.pdbx_seq_one_letter_code
_entity_poly.pdbx_strand_id
1 'polypeptide(L)'
;MGKHLTEKDLNNFTSNIMYYKFESGQGNCEGVPFDSEVRDELENHPSLKNISDKIAKALCYVYWKKVFNDDFSNDLCSYMYYWIGDKIYSNLSSTSEFKSIIRILYDELNNTDYFTICQPVKHWIDKNNFDKNKVLFDYSKDYGNIEIDVAHGDTTCNQNYKGYIEKYIEIYNDAYSYCKIKNDAIYECDKFSAILNDVLYNKLSSFTCTQSENAIKALEEKGVLEEHENEKHGIYHNFHTHILRDSPEHSSVPRG
;
A
#
# COMPACT_ATOMS: atom_id res chain seq x y z
N MET A 1 -16.53 -20.62 -0.16
CA MET A 1 -16.59 -20.73 1.31
C MET A 1 -16.39 -19.34 1.86
N GLY A 2 -17.21 -18.87 2.80
CA GLY A 2 -17.04 -17.54 3.38
C GLY A 2 -15.66 -17.37 4.02
N LYS A 3 -15.03 -16.21 3.80
CA LYS A 3 -13.72 -15.86 4.37
C LYS A 3 -13.92 -15.05 5.66
N HIS A 4 -12.98 -15.12 6.58
CA HIS A 4 -12.91 -14.20 7.71
C HIS A 4 -11.83 -13.16 7.45
N LEU A 5 -12.23 -11.90 7.32
CA LEU A 5 -11.38 -10.78 6.94
C LEU A 5 -10.84 -10.07 8.17
N THR A 6 -9.54 -9.81 8.16
CA THR A 6 -8.79 -9.20 9.24
C THR A 6 -7.95 -8.04 8.74
N GLU A 7 -7.32 -7.30 9.64
CA GLU A 7 -6.36 -6.25 9.27
C GLU A 7 -5.21 -6.78 8.40
N LYS A 8 -4.84 -8.06 8.53
CA LYS A 8 -3.82 -8.68 7.66
C LYS A 8 -4.27 -8.71 6.20
N ASP A 9 -5.56 -8.85 5.92
CA ASP A 9 -6.10 -8.84 4.57
C ASP A 9 -5.98 -7.46 3.91
N LEU A 10 -5.96 -6.38 4.69
CA LEU A 10 -5.69 -5.04 4.17
C LEU A 10 -4.29 -4.94 3.55
N ASN A 11 -3.31 -5.75 3.98
CA ASN A 11 -1.98 -5.75 3.39
C ASN A 11 -1.96 -6.24 1.94
N ASN A 12 -3.01 -6.93 1.48
CA ASN A 12 -3.16 -7.36 0.09
C ASN A 12 -3.71 -6.26 -0.82
N PHE A 13 -4.11 -5.11 -0.26
CA PHE A 13 -4.58 -3.98 -1.04
C PHE A 13 -3.43 -3.39 -1.85
N THR A 14 -3.72 -3.09 -3.12
CA THR A 14 -2.74 -2.58 -4.07
C THR A 14 -2.09 -1.30 -3.55
N SER A 15 -2.87 -0.41 -2.93
CA SER A 15 -2.38 0.81 -2.30
C SER A 15 -1.38 0.52 -1.17
N ASN A 16 -1.71 -0.40 -0.25
CA ASN A 16 -0.87 -0.78 0.87
C ASN A 16 0.43 -1.48 0.42
N ILE A 17 0.37 -2.34 -0.60
CA ILE A 17 1.57 -2.94 -1.20
C ILE A 17 2.50 -1.86 -1.77
N MET A 18 1.94 -0.85 -2.44
CA MET A 18 2.73 0.24 -3.01
C MET A 18 3.32 1.14 -1.92
N TYR A 19 2.53 1.51 -0.91
CA TYR A 19 3.01 2.29 0.22
C TYR A 19 4.08 1.56 1.03
N TYR A 20 3.99 0.24 1.17
CA TYR A 20 5.02 -0.56 1.82
C TYR A 20 6.39 -0.42 1.14
N LYS A 21 6.44 -0.30 -0.19
CA LYS A 21 7.71 -0.11 -0.92
C LYS A 21 8.39 1.22 -0.58
N PHE A 22 7.59 2.28 -0.39
CA PHE A 22 8.10 3.56 0.09
C PHE A 22 8.46 3.50 1.59
N GLU A 23 7.61 2.84 2.39
CA GLU A 23 7.77 2.74 3.84
C GLU A 23 9.05 1.96 4.23
N SER A 24 9.36 0.91 3.47
CA SER A 24 10.57 0.09 3.65
C SER A 24 11.82 0.70 3.02
N GLY A 25 11.71 1.85 2.34
CA GLY A 25 12.85 2.58 1.79
C GLY A 25 13.54 1.85 0.64
N GLN A 26 12.79 1.16 -0.24
CA GLN A 26 13.35 0.38 -1.35
C GLN A 26 14.01 1.21 -2.47
N GLY A 27 13.97 2.54 -2.39
CA GLY A 27 14.59 3.40 -3.39
C GLY A 27 16.11 3.42 -3.29
N ASN A 28 16.78 3.22 -4.42
CA ASN A 28 18.21 3.44 -4.56
C ASN A 28 18.46 4.86 -5.07
N CYS A 29 19.20 5.68 -4.32
CA CYS A 29 19.56 7.04 -4.73
C CYS A 29 20.95 7.16 -5.36
N GLU A 30 21.68 6.05 -5.53
CA GLU A 30 22.97 6.05 -6.22
C GLU A 30 22.82 6.58 -7.64
N GLY A 31 23.53 7.67 -7.97
CA GLY A 31 23.48 8.30 -9.29
C GLY A 31 22.21 9.12 -9.58
N VAL A 32 21.35 9.37 -8.59
CA VAL A 32 20.18 10.24 -8.73
C VAL A 32 20.61 11.71 -8.61
N PRO A 33 20.41 12.56 -9.64
CA PRO A 33 20.99 13.91 -9.67
C PRO A 33 20.51 14.87 -8.58
N PHE A 34 19.29 14.67 -8.07
CA PHE A 34 18.63 15.58 -7.11
C PHE A 34 18.68 15.12 -5.65
N ASP A 35 19.31 13.97 -5.35
CA ASP A 35 19.22 13.35 -4.02
C ASP A 35 19.76 14.29 -2.91
N SER A 36 20.89 14.96 -3.16
CA SER A 36 21.47 15.95 -2.23
C SER A 36 20.53 17.12 -1.98
N GLU A 37 20.01 17.73 -3.04
CA GLU A 37 19.19 18.92 -3.02
C GLU A 37 17.88 18.68 -2.27
N VAL A 38 17.24 17.54 -2.54
CA VAL A 38 16.02 17.12 -1.84
C VAL A 38 16.29 16.91 -0.35
N ARG A 39 17.41 16.27 0.00
CA ARG A 39 17.75 16.03 1.40
C ARG A 39 18.04 17.33 2.14
N ASP A 40 18.84 18.20 1.55
CA ASP A 40 19.21 19.49 2.13
C ASP A 40 17.96 20.36 2.39
N GLU A 41 17.05 20.45 1.42
CA GLU A 41 15.80 21.18 1.58
C GLU A 41 14.96 20.64 2.76
N LEU A 42 14.80 19.31 2.83
CA LEU A 42 14.00 18.67 3.87
C LEU A 42 14.67 18.71 5.25
N GLU A 43 16.00 18.62 5.33
CA GLU A 43 16.75 18.66 6.58
C GLU A 43 16.83 20.07 7.18
N ASN A 44 16.81 21.10 6.34
CA ASN A 44 16.69 22.50 6.76
C ASN A 44 15.31 22.81 7.35
N HIS A 45 14.30 21.97 7.10
CA HIS A 45 12.99 22.07 7.70
C HIS A 45 12.92 21.26 9.02
N PRO A 46 12.83 21.90 10.21
CA PRO A 46 12.95 21.20 11.49
C PRO A 46 11.98 20.01 11.67
N SER A 47 10.73 20.17 11.22
CA SER A 47 9.70 19.12 11.29
C SER A 47 9.87 17.97 10.29
N LEU A 48 10.70 18.12 9.25
CA LEU A 48 10.87 17.12 8.20
C LEU A 48 12.22 16.42 8.23
N LYS A 49 13.18 16.95 9.01
CA LYS A 49 14.52 16.39 9.17
C LYS A 49 14.52 14.87 9.40
N ASN A 50 13.66 14.38 10.28
CA ASN A 50 13.59 12.96 10.64
C ASN A 50 12.98 12.06 9.55
N ILE A 51 12.32 12.64 8.54
CA ILE A 51 11.70 11.91 7.43
C ILE A 51 12.36 12.21 6.07
N SER A 52 13.39 13.07 6.04
CA SER A 52 14.13 13.47 4.85
C SER A 52 14.63 12.28 4.04
N ASP A 53 15.40 11.38 4.67
CA ASP A 53 15.94 10.18 4.00
C ASP A 53 14.84 9.29 3.40
N LYS A 54 13.70 9.21 4.09
CA LYS A 54 12.58 8.38 3.66
C LYS A 54 11.89 8.96 2.43
N ILE A 55 11.67 10.27 2.42
CA ILE A 55 11.09 10.99 1.28
C ILE A 55 12.06 10.92 0.10
N ALA A 56 13.34 11.21 0.29
CA ALA A 56 14.36 11.14 -0.76
C ALA A 56 14.38 9.76 -1.44
N LYS A 57 14.42 8.67 -0.64
CA LYS A 57 14.34 7.29 -1.16
C LYS A 57 13.05 7.02 -1.93
N ALA A 58 11.90 7.55 -1.49
CA ALA A 58 10.66 7.41 -2.24
C ALA A 58 10.74 8.11 -3.62
N LEU A 59 11.31 9.31 -3.71
CA LEU A 59 11.55 9.99 -4.99
C LEU A 59 12.51 9.19 -5.88
N CYS A 60 13.63 8.72 -5.34
CA CYS A 60 14.60 7.90 -6.09
C CYS A 60 13.97 6.62 -6.64
N TYR A 61 13.10 5.97 -5.85
CA TYR A 61 12.34 4.80 -6.31
C TYR A 61 11.49 5.14 -7.54
N VAL A 62 10.74 6.24 -7.47
CA VAL A 62 9.88 6.68 -8.59
C VAL A 62 10.70 7.07 -9.81
N TYR A 63 11.78 7.83 -9.61
CA TYR A 63 12.69 8.25 -10.66
C TYR A 63 13.20 7.05 -11.47
N TRP A 64 13.81 6.06 -10.82
CA TRP A 64 14.35 4.91 -11.53
C TRP A 64 13.28 4.04 -12.19
N LYS A 65 12.12 3.89 -11.55
CA LYS A 65 11.01 3.17 -12.18
C LYS A 65 10.51 3.88 -13.42
N LYS A 66 10.43 5.21 -13.42
CA LYS A 66 9.99 5.96 -14.59
C LYS A 66 11.06 6.03 -15.68
N VAL A 67 12.33 6.19 -15.34
CA VAL A 67 13.41 6.27 -16.34
C VAL A 67 13.63 4.94 -17.07
N PHE A 68 13.55 3.80 -16.38
CA PHE A 68 13.94 2.50 -16.94
C PHE A 68 12.81 1.48 -17.11
N ASN A 69 11.59 1.79 -16.70
CA ASN A 69 10.49 0.83 -16.74
C ASN A 69 9.17 1.51 -17.18
N ASP A 70 8.96 1.54 -18.49
CA ASP A 70 7.74 2.07 -19.12
C ASP A 70 6.46 1.31 -18.71
N ASP A 71 6.57 0.07 -18.22
CA ASP A 71 5.43 -0.73 -17.77
C ASP A 71 4.93 -0.34 -16.35
N PHE A 72 5.66 0.53 -15.64
CA PHE A 72 5.25 0.91 -14.28
C PHE A 72 4.09 1.89 -14.32
N SER A 73 2.99 1.49 -13.66
CA SER A 73 1.70 2.20 -13.59
C SER A 73 1.84 3.73 -13.65
N ASN A 74 1.02 4.35 -14.50
CA ASN A 74 0.82 5.80 -14.55
C ASN A 74 0.48 6.39 -13.17
N ASP A 75 -0.02 5.57 -12.25
CA ASP A 75 -0.36 5.96 -10.89
C ASP A 75 0.83 6.04 -9.93
N LEU A 76 2.05 5.62 -10.30
CA LEU A 76 3.20 5.64 -9.39
C LEU A 76 3.44 7.03 -8.80
N CYS A 77 3.30 8.07 -9.60
CA CYS A 77 3.37 9.46 -9.14
C CYS A 77 2.24 9.82 -8.17
N SER A 78 1.04 9.28 -8.38
CA SER A 78 -0.09 9.48 -7.45
C SER A 78 0.13 8.74 -6.13
N TYR A 79 0.63 7.50 -6.16
CA TYR A 79 1.03 6.79 -4.94
C TYR A 79 2.09 7.58 -4.16
N MET A 80 3.12 8.07 -4.85
CA MET A 80 4.16 8.89 -4.23
C MET A 80 3.58 10.20 -3.66
N TYR A 81 2.71 10.90 -4.40
CA TYR A 81 2.04 12.11 -3.94
C TYR A 81 1.30 11.90 -2.62
N TYR A 82 0.41 10.90 -2.57
CA TYR A 82 -0.40 10.67 -1.37
C TYR A 82 0.43 10.11 -0.21
N TRP A 83 1.46 9.31 -0.48
CA TRP A 83 2.35 8.82 0.57
C TRP A 83 3.23 9.92 1.16
N ILE A 84 3.93 10.71 0.32
CA ILE A 84 4.75 11.83 0.78
C ILE A 84 3.87 12.85 1.51
N GLY A 85 2.70 13.15 0.94
CA GLY A 85 1.81 14.13 1.53
C GLY A 85 1.27 13.71 2.90
N ASP A 86 0.97 12.43 3.11
CA ASP A 86 0.61 11.87 4.42
C ASP A 86 1.74 12.04 5.44
N LYS A 87 3.00 11.81 5.04
CA LYS A 87 4.17 12.05 5.93
C LYS A 87 4.36 13.53 6.27
N ILE A 88 4.23 14.41 5.28
CA ILE A 88 4.36 15.86 5.49
C ILE A 88 3.23 16.34 6.41
N TYR A 89 1.98 16.01 6.12
CA TYR A 89 0.82 16.44 6.91
C TYR A 89 0.74 15.78 8.30
N SER A 90 1.47 14.70 8.54
CA SER A 90 1.66 14.14 9.89
C SER A 90 2.63 14.97 10.75
N ASN A 91 3.49 15.77 10.13
CA ASN A 91 4.50 16.60 10.81
C ASN A 91 4.20 18.11 10.72
N LEU A 92 3.30 18.51 9.81
CA LEU A 92 2.91 19.89 9.53
C LEU A 92 1.40 20.00 9.31
N SER A 93 0.79 21.14 9.64
CA SER A 93 -0.63 21.41 9.37
C SER A 93 -0.85 22.58 8.40
N SER A 94 0.23 23.20 7.93
CA SER A 94 0.22 24.39 7.09
C SER A 94 0.10 24.03 5.61
N THR A 95 -1.01 24.40 4.97
CA THR A 95 -1.24 24.17 3.53
C THR A 95 -0.22 24.90 2.66
N SER A 96 0.26 26.08 3.08
CA SER A 96 1.27 26.84 2.34
C SER A 96 2.64 26.17 2.39
N GLU A 97 3.04 25.64 3.54
CA GLU A 97 4.30 24.89 3.67
C GLU A 97 4.22 23.60 2.87
N PHE A 98 3.14 22.82 3.02
CA PHE A 98 2.91 21.62 2.22
C PHE A 98 3.05 21.89 0.72
N LYS A 99 2.39 22.94 0.22
CA LYS A 99 2.48 23.36 -1.17
C LYS A 99 3.92 23.69 -1.58
N SER A 100 4.64 24.44 -0.75
CA SER A 100 6.03 24.82 -1.02
C SER A 100 6.93 23.59 -1.15
N ILE A 101 6.84 22.68 -0.17
CA ILE A 101 7.66 21.48 -0.11
C ILE A 101 7.34 20.55 -1.27
N ILE A 102 6.07 20.21 -1.51
CA ILE A 102 5.67 19.34 -2.62
C ILE A 102 6.11 19.92 -3.97
N ARG A 103 6.00 21.24 -4.14
CA ARG A 103 6.48 21.89 -5.36
C ARG A 103 7.97 21.68 -5.56
N ILE A 104 8.79 21.96 -4.55
CA ILE A 104 10.26 21.78 -4.64
C ILE A 104 10.59 20.33 -4.97
N LEU A 105 9.97 19.37 -4.26
CA LEU A 105 10.20 17.94 -4.52
C LEU A 105 9.87 17.54 -5.97
N TYR A 106 8.80 18.07 -6.55
CA TYR A 106 8.42 17.77 -7.93
C TYR A 106 9.28 18.52 -8.96
N ASP A 107 9.69 19.75 -8.65
CA ASP A 107 10.58 20.53 -9.50
C ASP A 107 11.95 19.83 -9.60
N GLU A 108 12.51 19.39 -8.46
CA GLU A 108 13.77 18.63 -8.41
C GLU A 108 13.66 17.25 -9.07
N LEU A 109 12.59 16.49 -8.79
CA LEU A 109 12.36 15.17 -9.41
C LEU A 109 12.33 15.25 -10.95
N ASN A 110 11.80 16.35 -11.49
CA ASN A 110 11.69 16.57 -12.93
C ASN A 110 12.89 17.34 -13.51
N ASN A 111 13.85 17.75 -12.69
CA ASN A 111 15.07 18.43 -13.12
C ASN A 111 16.06 17.40 -13.68
N THR A 112 15.76 16.87 -14.86
CA THR A 112 16.52 15.81 -15.50
C THR A 112 16.45 15.93 -17.02
N ASP A 113 17.43 15.37 -17.72
CA ASP A 113 17.46 15.34 -19.20
C ASP A 113 16.46 14.32 -19.79
N TYR A 114 15.81 13.52 -18.95
CA TYR A 114 14.73 12.61 -19.36
C TYR A 114 13.40 13.35 -19.54
N PHE A 115 12.38 12.60 -20.00
CA PHE A 115 11.01 13.10 -20.01
C PHE A 115 10.51 13.42 -18.59
N THR A 116 9.44 14.21 -18.49
CA THR A 116 8.80 14.53 -17.21
C THR A 116 8.47 13.26 -16.44
N ILE A 117 9.17 13.05 -15.32
CA ILE A 117 9.04 11.87 -14.45
C ILE A 117 7.64 11.81 -13.84
N CYS A 118 7.20 12.92 -13.26
CA CYS A 118 5.87 13.07 -12.67
C CYS A 118 5.30 14.44 -13.00
N GLN A 119 4.05 14.47 -13.49
CA GLN A 119 3.39 15.74 -13.79
C GLN A 119 3.30 16.62 -12.53
N PRO A 120 3.66 17.92 -12.61
CA PRO A 120 3.55 18.83 -11.47
C PRO A 120 2.13 18.90 -10.91
N VAL A 121 2.02 19.02 -9.59
CA VAL A 121 0.74 19.14 -8.90
C VAL A 121 0.09 20.48 -9.25
N LYS A 122 -1.11 20.44 -9.82
CA LYS A 122 -1.85 21.63 -10.28
C LYS A 122 -2.83 22.16 -9.24
N HIS A 123 -3.32 21.30 -8.36
CA HIS A 123 -4.35 21.61 -7.37
C HIS A 123 -3.80 21.45 -5.96
N TRP A 124 -3.90 22.51 -5.18
CA TRP A 124 -3.41 22.56 -3.81
C TRP A 124 -4.61 22.53 -2.88
N ILE A 125 -4.64 21.52 -2.03
CA ILE A 125 -5.76 21.25 -1.12
C ILE A 125 -5.25 21.31 0.31
N ASP A 126 -6.11 21.71 1.24
CA ASP A 126 -5.78 21.63 2.67
C ASP A 126 -5.70 20.17 3.14
N LYS A 127 -5.19 19.96 4.36
CA LYS A 127 -5.02 18.64 4.94
C LYS A 127 -6.30 17.80 4.93
N ASN A 128 -7.45 18.39 5.27
CA ASN A 128 -8.70 17.65 5.36
C ASN A 128 -9.14 17.16 3.97
N ASN A 129 -9.04 18.02 2.97
CA ASN A 129 -9.35 17.65 1.58
C ASN A 129 -8.31 16.66 1.04
N PHE A 130 -7.03 16.81 1.40
CA PHE A 130 -5.98 15.83 1.08
C PHE A 130 -6.31 14.44 1.62
N ASP A 131 -6.63 14.34 2.91
CA ASP A 131 -6.95 13.06 3.56
C ASP A 131 -8.14 12.37 2.89
N LYS A 132 -9.17 13.15 2.50
CA LYS A 132 -10.33 12.66 1.75
C LYS A 132 -9.95 12.15 0.36
N ASN A 133 -9.18 12.91 -0.41
CA ASN A 133 -8.76 12.50 -1.76
C ASN A 133 -7.79 11.31 -1.73
N LYS A 134 -6.95 11.19 -0.69
CA LYS A 134 -6.11 10.02 -0.47
C LYS A 134 -6.95 8.76 -0.29
N VAL A 135 -7.96 8.79 0.58
CA VAL A 135 -8.87 7.63 0.78
C VAL A 135 -9.55 7.24 -0.53
N LEU A 136 -10.01 8.22 -1.31
CA LEU A 136 -10.65 7.95 -2.59
C LEU A 136 -9.67 7.37 -3.63
N PHE A 137 -8.43 7.85 -3.63
CA PHE A 137 -7.37 7.26 -4.43
C PHE A 137 -7.05 5.83 -4.01
N ASP A 138 -6.87 5.56 -2.72
CA ASP A 138 -6.60 4.22 -2.20
C ASP A 138 -7.73 3.26 -2.64
N TYR A 139 -8.99 3.67 -2.45
CA TYR A 139 -10.15 2.92 -2.94
C TYR A 139 -10.11 2.68 -4.45
N SER A 140 -9.74 3.68 -5.28
CA SER A 140 -9.64 3.51 -6.73
C SER A 140 -8.66 2.42 -7.17
N LYS A 141 -7.72 2.03 -6.29
CA LYS A 141 -6.72 1.00 -6.53
C LYS A 141 -7.05 -0.33 -5.88
N ASP A 142 -7.92 -0.30 -4.87
CA ASP A 142 -8.23 -1.44 -4.03
C ASP A 142 -9.62 -2.02 -4.29
N TYR A 143 -10.50 -1.29 -4.98
CA TYR A 143 -11.89 -1.69 -5.14
C TYR A 143 -12.04 -3.11 -5.70
N GLY A 144 -11.22 -3.51 -6.68
CA GLY A 144 -11.26 -4.88 -7.23
C GLY A 144 -10.98 -5.98 -6.19
N ASN A 145 -10.09 -5.74 -5.24
CA ASN A 145 -9.81 -6.67 -4.14
C ASN A 145 -10.97 -6.71 -3.14
N ILE A 146 -11.53 -5.54 -2.81
CA ILE A 146 -12.71 -5.42 -1.96
C ILE A 146 -13.89 -6.18 -2.56
N GLU A 147 -14.08 -6.11 -3.88
CA GLU A 147 -15.15 -6.85 -4.56
C GLU A 147 -15.02 -8.37 -4.42
N ILE A 148 -13.80 -8.89 -4.53
CA ILE A 148 -13.52 -10.32 -4.42
C ILE A 148 -13.78 -10.83 -3.00
N ASP A 149 -13.32 -10.10 -1.98
CA ASP A 149 -13.48 -10.50 -0.58
C ASP A 149 -14.96 -10.55 -0.13
N VAL A 150 -15.84 -9.79 -0.79
CA VAL A 150 -17.24 -9.55 -0.38
C VAL A 150 -18.25 -10.39 -1.17
N ALA A 151 -17.84 -11.04 -2.26
CA ALA A 151 -18.74 -11.84 -3.09
C ALA A 151 -19.37 -13.07 -2.39
N HIS A 152 -19.00 -13.34 -1.14
CA HIS A 152 -19.47 -14.50 -0.37
C HIS A 152 -20.37 -14.06 0.79
N GLY A 153 -21.64 -14.47 0.76
CA GLY A 153 -22.66 -14.07 1.75
C GLY A 153 -22.38 -14.49 3.21
N ASP A 154 -21.44 -15.42 3.42
CA ASP A 154 -21.00 -15.86 4.76
C ASP A 154 -19.70 -15.16 5.22
N THR A 155 -19.27 -14.10 4.54
CA THR A 155 -18.04 -13.37 4.90
C THR A 155 -18.20 -12.67 6.25
N THR A 156 -17.27 -12.96 7.15
CA THR A 156 -17.16 -12.29 8.46
C THR A 156 -15.94 -11.40 8.49
N CYS A 157 -15.90 -10.43 9.41
CA CYS A 157 -14.78 -9.52 9.53
C CYS A 157 -14.49 -9.16 11.00
N ASN A 158 -13.26 -8.77 11.29
CA ASN A 158 -12.92 -8.14 12.56
C ASN A 158 -13.27 -6.65 12.56
N GLN A 159 -13.18 -6.01 13.73
CA GLN A 159 -13.54 -4.60 13.90
C GLN A 159 -12.64 -3.64 13.10
N ASN A 160 -11.33 -3.93 13.00
CA ASN A 160 -10.38 -3.07 12.30
C ASN A 160 -10.66 -3.05 10.78
N TYR A 161 -10.85 -4.23 10.18
CA TYR A 161 -11.20 -4.35 8.76
C TYR A 161 -12.53 -3.67 8.49
N LYS A 162 -13.54 -3.92 9.34
CA LYS A 162 -14.86 -3.28 9.21
C LYS A 162 -14.76 -1.75 9.23
N GLY A 163 -14.07 -1.18 10.21
CA GLY A 163 -13.90 0.28 10.32
C GLY A 163 -13.15 0.88 9.13
N TYR A 164 -12.18 0.15 8.58
CA TYR A 164 -11.45 0.58 7.37
C TYR A 164 -12.38 0.69 6.15
N ILE A 165 -13.21 -0.35 5.91
CA ILE A 165 -14.15 -0.35 4.79
C ILE A 165 -15.29 0.66 5.02
N GLU A 166 -15.79 0.81 6.24
CA GLU A 166 -16.80 1.83 6.57
C GLU A 166 -16.29 3.24 6.25
N LYS A 167 -15.03 3.56 6.56
CA LYS A 167 -14.40 4.83 6.18
C LYS A 167 -14.31 5.01 4.67
N TYR A 168 -13.98 3.96 3.92
CA TYR A 168 -13.98 4.00 2.45
C TYR A 168 -15.37 4.33 1.90
N ILE A 169 -16.41 3.65 2.40
CA ILE A 169 -17.79 3.83 1.98
C ILE A 169 -18.27 5.25 2.30
N GLU A 170 -17.98 5.74 3.51
CA GLU A 170 -18.34 7.10 3.94
C GLU A 170 -17.76 8.17 2.99
N ILE A 171 -16.44 8.13 2.76
CA ILE A 171 -15.77 9.11 1.89
C ILE A 171 -16.21 8.96 0.43
N TYR A 172 -16.38 7.73 -0.06
CA TYR A 172 -16.87 7.50 -1.41
C TYR A 172 -18.28 8.08 -1.60
N ASN A 173 -19.19 7.87 -0.66
CA ASN A 173 -20.57 8.35 -0.75
C ASN A 173 -20.64 9.89 -0.70
N ASP A 174 -19.81 10.51 0.14
CA ASP A 174 -19.65 11.98 0.19
C ASP A 174 -19.13 12.49 -1.17
N ALA A 175 -18.06 11.91 -1.69
CA ALA A 175 -17.47 12.28 -2.99
C ALA A 175 -18.44 12.08 -4.16
N TYR A 176 -19.14 10.95 -4.22
CA TYR A 176 -20.11 10.65 -5.27
C TYR A 176 -21.26 11.66 -5.28
N SER A 177 -21.81 11.99 -4.11
CA SER A 177 -22.89 12.98 -4.00
C SER A 177 -22.37 14.37 -4.37
N TYR A 178 -21.18 14.72 -3.90
CA TYR A 178 -20.54 16.01 -4.14
C TYR A 178 -20.25 16.23 -5.63
N CYS A 179 -19.56 15.28 -6.28
CA CYS A 179 -19.13 15.38 -7.67
C CYS A 179 -20.28 15.34 -8.68
N LYS A 180 -21.49 14.93 -8.27
CA LYS A 180 -22.71 15.05 -9.08
C LYS A 180 -23.32 16.46 -9.07
N ILE A 181 -23.13 17.22 -8.00
CA ILE A 181 -23.86 18.48 -7.75
C ILE A 181 -22.96 19.71 -7.91
N LYS A 182 -21.69 19.64 -7.51
CA LYS A 182 -20.80 20.80 -7.35
C LYS A 182 -19.52 20.68 -8.16
N ASN A 183 -18.95 21.85 -8.45
CA ASN A 183 -17.65 22.03 -9.11
C ASN A 183 -16.64 22.75 -8.19
N ASP A 184 -16.80 22.61 -6.87
CA ASP A 184 -15.89 23.16 -5.87
C ASP A 184 -14.70 22.18 -5.64
N ALA A 185 -13.60 22.66 -5.06
CA ALA A 185 -12.29 21.98 -5.01
C ALA A 185 -12.08 20.98 -3.84
N ILE A 186 -13.14 20.43 -3.21
CA ILE A 186 -12.96 19.47 -2.09
C ILE A 186 -12.45 18.13 -2.62
N TYR A 187 -13.06 17.62 -3.68
CA TYR A 187 -12.71 16.34 -4.30
C TYR A 187 -12.17 16.58 -5.71
N GLU A 188 -11.16 15.81 -6.10
CA GLU A 188 -10.62 15.79 -7.46
C GLU A 188 -11.55 14.96 -8.38
N CYS A 189 -12.78 15.43 -8.59
CA CYS A 189 -13.84 14.68 -9.27
C CYS A 189 -13.42 14.13 -10.64
N ASP A 190 -12.70 14.92 -11.44
CA ASP A 190 -12.21 14.48 -12.76
C ASP A 190 -11.31 13.25 -12.66
N LYS A 191 -10.43 13.22 -11.66
CA LYS A 191 -9.49 12.13 -11.40
C LYS A 191 -10.19 10.82 -11.03
N PHE A 192 -11.34 10.92 -10.37
CA PHE A 192 -12.09 9.78 -9.85
C PHE A 192 -13.38 9.48 -10.62
N SER A 193 -13.63 10.19 -11.71
CA SER A 193 -14.84 10.05 -12.53
C SER A 193 -15.15 8.60 -12.96
N ALA A 194 -14.13 7.80 -13.24
CA ALA A 194 -14.29 6.40 -13.61
C ALA A 194 -14.89 5.53 -12.49
N ILE A 195 -14.55 5.81 -11.23
CA ILE A 195 -15.04 5.04 -10.08
C ILE A 195 -16.30 5.64 -9.46
N LEU A 196 -16.55 6.95 -9.62
CA LEU A 196 -17.72 7.63 -9.04
C LEU A 196 -18.98 7.41 -9.89
N ASN A 197 -19.48 6.18 -9.93
CA ASN A 197 -20.64 5.78 -10.73
C ASN A 197 -21.72 5.05 -9.92
N ASP A 198 -22.93 4.98 -10.48
CA ASP A 198 -24.12 4.43 -9.81
C ASP A 198 -23.95 2.93 -9.48
N VAL A 199 -23.21 2.18 -10.30
CA VAL A 199 -22.98 0.74 -10.08
C VAL A 199 -22.15 0.53 -8.82
N LEU A 200 -21.00 1.22 -8.71
CA LEU A 200 -20.14 1.13 -7.54
C LEU A 200 -20.80 1.73 -6.30
N TYR A 201 -21.53 2.83 -6.44
CA TYR A 201 -22.29 3.42 -5.34
C TYR A 201 -23.30 2.46 -4.72
N ASN A 202 -24.12 1.81 -5.54
CA ASN A 202 -25.11 0.84 -5.06
C ASN A 202 -24.43 -0.38 -4.44
N LYS A 203 -23.31 -0.83 -5.03
CA LYS A 203 -22.54 -1.98 -4.53
C LYS A 203 -21.93 -1.70 -3.16
N LEU A 204 -21.23 -0.58 -3.00
CA LEU A 204 -20.66 -0.16 -1.72
C LEU A 204 -21.72 0.06 -0.65
N SER A 205 -22.85 0.67 -1.03
CA SER A 205 -23.97 0.87 -0.10
C SER A 205 -24.60 -0.44 0.38
N SER A 206 -24.40 -1.54 -0.35
CA SER A 206 -24.83 -2.89 0.05
C SER A 206 -23.76 -3.69 0.80
N PHE A 207 -22.54 -3.16 0.94
CA PHE A 207 -21.46 -3.84 1.64
C PHE A 207 -21.86 -4.08 3.09
N THR A 208 -21.81 -5.34 3.51
CA THR A 208 -21.92 -5.74 4.91
C THR A 208 -20.96 -6.89 5.16
N CYS A 209 -20.35 -6.91 6.34
CA CYS A 209 -19.65 -8.08 6.85
C CYS A 209 -20.09 -8.30 8.30
N THR A 210 -20.41 -9.54 8.65
CA THR A 210 -20.84 -9.84 10.01
C THR A 210 -19.60 -9.82 10.92
N GLN A 211 -19.61 -8.91 11.90
CA GLN A 211 -18.57 -8.87 12.93
C GLN A 211 -18.68 -10.15 13.77
N SER A 212 -17.65 -10.98 13.75
CA SER A 212 -17.65 -12.26 14.48
C SER A 212 -16.39 -12.41 15.32
N GLU A 213 -16.53 -12.21 16.64
CA GLU A 213 -15.47 -12.49 17.61
C GLU A 213 -15.20 -13.99 17.74
N ASN A 214 -16.20 -14.84 17.47
CA ASN A 214 -16.05 -16.30 17.50
C ASN A 214 -15.21 -16.82 16.32
N ALA A 215 -15.25 -16.15 15.16
CA ALA A 215 -14.40 -16.48 14.03
C ALA A 215 -12.93 -16.10 14.29
N ILE A 216 -12.67 -15.07 15.10
CA ILE A 216 -11.32 -14.70 15.57
C ILE A 216 -10.74 -15.85 16.41
N LYS A 217 -11.48 -16.33 17.42
CA LYS A 217 -11.05 -17.47 18.26
C LYS A 217 -10.79 -18.74 17.44
N ALA A 218 -11.67 -19.06 16.49
CA ALA A 218 -11.51 -20.23 15.64
C ALA A 218 -10.30 -20.15 14.69
N LEU A 219 -9.88 -18.94 14.29
CA LEU A 219 -8.68 -18.73 13.49
C LEU A 219 -7.40 -18.74 14.33
N GLU A 220 -7.42 -18.19 15.53
CA GLU A 220 -6.32 -18.30 16.49
C GLU A 220 -6.06 -19.77 16.83
N GLU A 221 -7.12 -20.55 17.07
CA GLU A 221 -7.04 -22.00 17.27
C GLU A 221 -6.48 -22.73 16.03
N LYS A 222 -6.90 -22.34 14.81
CA LYS A 222 -6.34 -22.91 13.57
C LYS A 222 -4.87 -22.56 13.35
N GLY A 223 -4.45 -21.33 13.59
CA GLY A 223 -3.05 -20.91 13.45
C GLY A 223 -2.13 -21.68 14.40
N VAL A 224 -2.58 -21.89 15.64
CA VAL A 224 -1.86 -22.71 16.63
C VAL A 224 -1.81 -24.19 16.21
N LEU A 225 -2.87 -24.72 15.60
CA LEU A 225 -2.89 -26.08 15.06
C LEU A 225 -1.94 -26.24 13.86
N GLU A 226 -1.89 -25.27 12.93
CA GLU A 226 -1.00 -25.29 11.77
C GLU A 226 0.47 -25.14 12.17
N GLU A 227 0.79 -24.30 13.17
CA GLU A 227 2.14 -24.22 13.75
C GLU A 227 2.55 -25.54 14.42
N HIS A 228 1.65 -26.15 15.19
CA HIS A 228 1.90 -27.46 15.81
C HIS A 228 2.04 -28.60 14.77
N GLU A 229 1.32 -28.56 13.66
CA GLU A 229 1.44 -29.54 12.58
C GLU A 229 2.75 -29.38 11.79
N ASN A 230 3.18 -28.13 11.57
CA ASN A 230 4.46 -27.81 10.94
C ASN A 230 5.65 -28.18 11.84
N GLU A 231 5.56 -27.98 13.16
CA GLU A 231 6.53 -28.47 14.13
C GLU A 231 6.59 -30.01 14.14
N LYS A 232 5.44 -30.69 14.12
CA LYS A 232 5.39 -32.16 14.05
C LYS A 232 5.99 -32.70 12.75
N HIS A 233 5.75 -32.06 11.60
CA HIS A 233 6.38 -32.42 10.33
C HIS A 233 7.90 -32.18 10.32
N GLY A 234 8.37 -31.08 10.94
CA GLY A 234 9.79 -30.81 11.12
C GLY A 234 10.49 -31.82 12.02
N ILE A 235 9.80 -32.33 13.05
CA ILE A 235 10.32 -33.39 13.93
C ILE A 235 10.30 -34.76 13.23
N TYR A 236 9.28 -35.07 12.41
CA TYR A 236 9.20 -36.34 11.67
C TYR A 236 10.30 -36.48 10.60
N HIS A 237 10.70 -35.37 9.97
CA HIS A 237 11.83 -35.36 9.03
C HIS A 237 13.20 -35.51 9.72
N ASN A 238 13.36 -35.09 10.96
CA ASN A 238 14.60 -35.26 11.73
C ASN A 238 14.76 -36.66 12.36
N PHE A 239 13.68 -37.43 12.51
CA PHE A 239 13.75 -38.79 13.05
C PHE A 239 14.10 -39.87 12.00
N HIS A 240 13.96 -39.58 10.70
CA HIS A 240 14.32 -40.52 9.63
C HIS A 240 15.76 -40.39 9.11
N THR A 241 16.53 -39.38 9.51
CA THR A 241 17.93 -39.21 9.08
C THR A 241 18.96 -39.91 9.98
N HIS A 242 18.55 -40.48 11.13
CA HIS A 242 19.49 -41.04 12.11
C HIS A 242 19.44 -42.56 12.33
N ILE A 243 18.62 -43.31 11.59
CA ILE A 243 18.63 -44.78 11.65
C ILE A 243 18.88 -45.31 10.24
N LEU A 244 20.15 -45.49 9.90
CA LEU A 244 20.71 -46.51 9.00
C LEU A 244 22.19 -46.14 8.72
N ARG A 245 23.06 -46.44 9.68
CA ARG A 245 24.51 -46.54 9.40
C ARG A 245 25.15 -47.58 10.32
N ASP A 246 24.77 -48.83 10.13
CA ASP A 246 25.61 -49.98 10.47
C ASP A 246 25.75 -50.88 9.24
N SER A 247 27.01 -51.19 8.90
CA SER A 247 27.42 -52.08 7.80
C SER A 247 27.04 -53.54 8.11
N PRO A 248 27.04 -54.45 7.12
CA PRO A 248 28.27 -55.22 6.88
C PRO A 248 28.54 -55.65 5.42
N GLU A 249 29.85 -55.69 5.13
CA GLU A 249 30.61 -56.78 4.45
C GLU A 249 30.27 -57.34 3.05
N HIS A 250 31.35 -57.33 2.26
CA HIS A 250 31.95 -58.44 1.49
C HIS A 250 31.46 -58.86 0.09
N SER A 251 32.49 -58.89 -0.79
CA SER A 251 32.79 -59.89 -1.86
C SER A 251 31.97 -59.75 -3.14
N SER A 252 32.53 -59.56 -4.33
CA SER A 252 33.64 -60.27 -5.01
C SER A 252 33.91 -59.50 -6.33
N VAL A 253 35.09 -59.49 -6.96
CA VAL A 253 35.69 -60.53 -7.82
C VAL A 253 37.03 -59.94 -8.37
N PRO A 254 38.08 -60.74 -8.63
CA PRO A 254 39.37 -60.27 -9.15
C PRO A 254 39.45 -60.29 -10.68
N ARG A 255 40.29 -59.42 -11.26
CA ARG A 255 41.03 -59.61 -12.53
C ARG A 255 42.06 -58.50 -12.73
N GLY A 256 43.33 -58.89 -12.94
CA GLY A 256 44.45 -58.02 -13.29
C GLY A 256 45.66 -58.26 -12.43
#